data_AF-A0A9W8DU58-F1
#
_entry.id   AF-A0A9W8DU58-F1
#
_cell.length_a   1.000
_cell.length_b   1.000
_cell.length_c   1.000
_cell.angle_alpha   90.00
_cell.angle_beta   90.00
_cell.angle_gamma   90.00
#
_symmetry.space_group_name_H-M   'P 1'
#
loop_
_entity.id
_entity.type
_entity.pdbx_description
1 polymer ?
#
loop_
_entity_poly.entity_id
_entity_poly.type
_entity_poly.pdbx_seq_one_letter_code
_entity_poly.pdbx_strand_id
1 'polypeptide(L)'
;MGDVPVGPMPLPVHDIKLNERSYGGALQAGEGSAMASFVQEGKRIPRRGEIGLASEEISQFENVGYVMSGSRHQRMNAVRVRKENQVIGVEEKRALLQFNQDEKIKKENRIIANFREMLNERLRDRPTQ
;
A
#
# COMPACT_ATOMS: atom_id res chain seq x y z
N MET A 1 11.83 13.99 -37.92
CA MET A 1 11.14 14.80 -36.91
C MET A 1 10.12 13.89 -36.28
N GLY A 2 10.38 13.38 -35.08
CA GLY A 2 9.49 12.42 -34.42
C GLY A 2 8.22 13.13 -33.95
N ASP A 3 7.06 12.52 -34.22
CA ASP A 3 5.77 12.99 -33.72
C ASP A 3 5.85 13.21 -32.21
N VAL A 4 5.75 14.47 -31.80
CA VAL A 4 5.55 14.82 -30.40
C VAL A 4 4.15 14.34 -30.05
N PRO A 5 3.96 13.49 -29.03
CA PRO A 5 2.63 13.03 -28.66
C PRO A 5 1.75 14.24 -28.29
N VAL A 6 0.86 14.63 -29.20
CA VAL A 6 -0.10 15.72 -28.99
C VAL A 6 -1.29 15.15 -28.24
N GLY A 7 -1.38 15.48 -26.95
CA GLY A 7 -2.49 15.09 -26.08
C GLY A 7 -2.04 14.93 -24.64
N PRO A 8 -2.97 14.93 -23.67
CA PRO A 8 -2.64 14.65 -22.28
C PRO A 8 -2.04 13.24 -22.19
N MET A 9 -0.75 13.15 -21.85
CA MET A 9 -0.10 11.87 -21.60
C MET A 9 -0.64 11.27 -20.30
N PRO A 10 -0.89 9.94 -20.24
CA PRO A 10 -1.25 9.29 -19.00
C PRO A 10 -0.16 9.57 -17.96
N LEU A 11 -0.59 9.94 -16.74
CA LEU A 11 0.34 10.14 -15.63
C LEU A 11 1.24 8.90 -15.50
N PRO A 12 2.57 9.07 -15.42
CA PRO A 12 3.45 7.95 -15.13
C PRO A 12 3.00 7.34 -13.80
N VAL A 13 2.59 6.06 -13.87
CA VAL A 13 2.29 5.26 -12.69
C VAL A 13 3.60 5.04 -11.97
N HIS A 14 3.96 5.97 -11.09
CA HIS A 14 5.06 5.77 -10.18
C HIS A 14 4.60 4.73 -9.16
N ASP A 15 4.96 3.47 -9.38
CA ASP A 15 4.97 2.49 -8.31
C ASP A 15 5.79 3.08 -7.17
N ILE A 16 5.14 3.38 -6.05
CA ILE A 16 5.82 3.72 -4.80
C ILE A 16 6.54 2.45 -4.34
N LYS A 17 7.72 2.19 -4.90
CA LYS A 17 8.58 1.08 -4.50
C LYS A 17 9.23 1.47 -3.18
N LEU A 18 8.76 0.88 -2.10
CA LEU A 18 9.42 0.98 -0.81
C LEU A 18 10.71 0.15 -0.89
N ASN A 19 11.81 0.77 -0.49
CA ASN A 19 13.06 0.05 -0.29
C ASN A 19 13.11 -0.40 1.17
N GLU A 20 13.99 -1.34 1.48
CA GLU A 20 14.22 -1.80 2.86
C GLU A 20 14.50 -0.66 3.85
N ARG A 21 15.12 0.42 3.37
CA ARG A 21 15.42 1.64 4.14
C ARG A 21 14.16 2.47 4.48
N SER A 22 13.05 2.27 3.77
CA SER A 22 11.81 3.02 3.95
C SER A 22 11.12 2.70 5.27
N TYR A 23 11.39 1.54 5.87
CA TYR A 23 10.84 1.14 7.16
C TYR A 23 11.66 1.66 8.35
N GLY A 24 12.72 2.44 8.14
CA GLY A 24 13.51 3.11 9.18
C GLY A 24 14.60 2.25 9.85
N GLY A 25 15.54 2.90 10.56
CA GLY A 25 16.78 2.26 11.05
C GLY A 25 16.68 1.43 12.34
N ALA A 26 15.48 1.28 12.92
CA ALA A 26 15.26 0.50 14.15
C ALA A 26 14.96 -0.99 13.90
N LEU A 27 14.79 -1.36 12.63
CA LEU A 27 14.56 -2.73 12.17
C LEU A 27 15.89 -3.34 11.72
N GLN A 28 16.04 -4.66 11.90
CA GLN A 28 17.16 -5.40 11.32
C GLN A 28 17.02 -5.46 9.79
N ALA A 29 18.12 -5.69 9.08
CA ALA A 29 18.08 -5.94 7.64
C ALA A 29 17.16 -7.14 7.34
N GLY A 30 16.27 -7.02 6.35
CA GLY A 30 15.26 -8.03 6.05
C GLY A 30 13.98 -7.95 6.89
N GLU A 31 14.05 -7.41 8.11
CA GLU A 31 12.94 -7.49 9.08
C GLU A 31 11.72 -6.68 8.62
N GLY A 32 11.92 -5.43 8.18
CA GLY A 32 10.82 -4.58 7.72
C GLY A 32 10.13 -5.12 6.47
N SER A 33 10.92 -5.60 5.51
CA SER A 33 10.41 -6.20 4.27
C SER A 33 9.58 -7.47 4.55
N ALA A 34 10.04 -8.33 5.46
CA ALA A 34 9.31 -9.51 5.87
C ALA A 34 7.99 -9.15 6.58
N MET A 35 8.03 -8.22 7.54
CA MET A 35 6.83 -7.75 8.25
C MET A 35 5.81 -7.11 7.29
N ALA A 36 6.26 -6.31 6.32
CA ALA A 36 5.41 -5.66 5.34
C ALA A 36 4.64 -6.68 4.48
N SER A 37 5.25 -7.81 4.15
CA SER A 37 4.60 -8.88 3.38
C SER A 37 3.38 -9.43 4.13
N PHE A 38 3.50 -9.67 5.44
CA PHE A 38 2.36 -10.09 6.27
C PHE A 38 1.27 -9.02 6.34
N VAL A 39 1.65 -7.74 6.46
CA VAL A 39 0.69 -6.63 6.51
C VAL A 39 -0.07 -6.49 5.18
N GLN A 40 0.62 -6.62 4.05
CA GLN A 40 0.00 -6.59 2.71
C GLN A 40 -0.96 -7.77 2.49
N GLU A 41 -0.63 -8.94 3.04
CA GLU A 41 -1.52 -10.11 3.05
C GLU A 41 -2.68 -9.99 4.05
N GLY A 42 -2.76 -8.91 4.84
CA GLY A 42 -3.76 -8.73 5.89
C GLY A 42 -3.59 -9.70 7.06
N LYS A 43 -2.42 -10.33 7.18
CA LYS A 43 -2.10 -11.32 8.21
C LYS A 43 -1.42 -10.68 9.40
N ARG A 44 -1.62 -11.29 10.55
CA ARG A 44 -0.92 -10.94 11.78
C ARG A 44 0.57 -11.25 11.64
N ILE A 45 1.43 -10.30 12.00
CA ILE A 45 2.89 -10.50 12.05
C ILE A 45 3.22 -11.58 13.09
N PRO A 46 3.94 -12.66 12.73
CA PRO A 46 4.27 -13.73 13.68
C PRO A 46 5.25 -13.26 14.77
N ARG A 47 5.05 -13.72 16.01
CA ARG A 47 5.99 -13.47 17.12
C ARG A 47 7.06 -14.56 17.19
N ARG A 48 8.14 -14.30 17.93
CA ARG A 48 9.21 -15.29 18.18
C ARG A 48 8.62 -16.51 18.92
N GLY A 49 8.72 -17.68 18.29
CA GLY A 49 8.14 -18.94 18.80
C GLY A 49 6.79 -19.30 18.20
N GLU A 50 6.22 -18.42 17.37
CA GLU A 50 5.02 -18.70 16.58
C GLU A 50 5.36 -19.09 15.12
N ILE A 51 6.65 -19.06 14.76
CA ILE A 51 7.15 -19.45 13.43
C ILE A 51 6.83 -20.94 13.22
N GLY A 52 6.01 -21.22 12.20
CA GLY A 52 5.56 -22.58 11.87
C GLY A 52 4.10 -22.86 12.24
N LEU A 53 3.42 -21.95 12.95
CA LEU A 53 1.98 -21.98 13.14
C LEU A 53 1.30 -20.98 12.21
N ALA A 54 0.11 -21.32 11.71
CA ALA A 54 -0.72 -20.38 10.96
C ALA A 54 -1.29 -19.30 11.89
N SER A 55 -1.51 -18.09 11.34
CA SER A 55 -2.10 -16.97 12.10
C SER A 55 -3.45 -17.33 12.73
N GLU A 56 -4.25 -18.17 12.06
CA GLU A 56 -5.54 -18.63 12.55
C GLU A 56 -5.40 -19.55 13.77
N GLU A 57 -4.46 -20.49 13.75
CA GLU A 57 -4.18 -21.40 14.87
C GLU A 57 -3.76 -20.63 16.11
N ILE A 58 -2.89 -19.62 15.94
CA ILE A 58 -2.45 -18.76 17.04
C ILE A 58 -3.63 -18.01 17.66
N SER A 59 -4.52 -17.46 16.83
CA SER A 59 -5.71 -16.75 17.33
C SER A 59 -6.64 -17.70 18.08
N GLN A 60 -6.82 -18.94 17.61
CA GLN A 60 -7.62 -19.95 18.32
C GLN A 60 -7.01 -20.29 19.69
N PHE A 61 -5.70 -20.50 19.78
CA PHE A 61 -5.04 -20.75 21.06
C PHE A 61 -5.20 -19.59 22.03
N GLU A 62 -5.02 -18.35 21.57
CA GLU A 62 -5.21 -17.16 22.40
C GLU A 62 -6.66 -17.02 22.88
N ASN A 63 -7.64 -17.32 22.03
CA ASN A 63 -9.07 -17.28 22.37
C ASN A 63 -9.47 -18.30 23.45
N VAL A 64 -8.85 -19.48 23.44
CA VAL A 64 -9.08 -20.53 24.44
C VAL A 64 -8.34 -20.21 25.77
N GLY A 65 -7.50 -19.18 25.79
CA GLY A 65 -6.79 -18.70 26.98
C GLY A 65 -5.35 -19.21 27.09
N TYR A 66 -4.80 -19.82 26.04
CA TYR A 66 -3.37 -20.13 26.01
C TYR A 66 -2.55 -18.85 25.89
N VAL A 67 -1.44 -18.80 26.63
CA VAL A 67 -0.52 -17.67 26.65
C VAL A 67 0.69 -18.03 25.80
N MET A 68 0.87 -17.35 24.67
CA MET A 68 2.00 -17.61 23.77
C MET A 68 3.34 -17.29 24.43
N SER A 69 4.39 -18.02 24.04
CA SER A 69 5.74 -17.80 24.58
C SER A 69 6.21 -16.35 24.37
N GLY A 70 6.81 -15.76 25.40
CA GLY A 70 7.31 -14.37 25.36
C GLY A 70 6.25 -13.27 25.59
N SER A 71 4.96 -13.60 25.56
CA SER A 71 3.88 -12.61 25.76
C SER A 71 3.82 -12.03 27.18
N ARG A 72 4.48 -12.62 28.18
CA ARG A 72 4.56 -12.09 29.55
C ARG A 72 5.65 -11.02 29.73
N HIS A 73 6.56 -10.83 28.77
CA HIS A 73 7.67 -9.88 28.90
C HIS A 73 7.27 -8.48 28.42
N GLN A 74 6.86 -7.62 29.35
CA GLN A 74 6.37 -6.26 29.05
C GLN A 74 7.33 -5.43 28.18
N ARG A 75 8.62 -5.38 28.54
CA ARG A 75 9.63 -4.59 27.80
C ARG A 75 9.81 -5.09 26.37
N MET A 76 9.85 -6.41 26.17
CA MET A 76 10.00 -7.00 24.83
C MET A 76 8.74 -6.78 23.99
N ASN A 77 7.56 -6.92 24.59
CA ASN A 77 6.29 -6.65 23.92
C ASN A 77 6.21 -5.19 23.44
N ALA A 78 6.64 -4.23 24.26
CA ALA A 78 6.66 -2.83 23.88
C ALA A 78 7.59 -2.58 22.67
N VAL A 79 8.79 -3.19 22.67
CA VAL A 79 9.72 -3.11 21.53
C VAL A 79 9.12 -3.73 20.27
N ARG A 80 8.46 -4.89 20.41
CA ARG A 80 7.77 -5.57 19.31
C ARG A 80 6.66 -4.69 18.72
N VAL A 81 5.74 -4.21 19.55
CA VAL A 81 4.62 -3.35 19.10
C VAL A 81 5.15 -2.09 18.42
N ARG A 82 6.22 -1.48 18.95
CA ARG A 82 6.85 -0.33 18.30
C ARG A 82 7.35 -0.66 16.89
N LYS A 83 8.03 -1.80 16.71
CA LYS A 83 8.52 -2.25 15.40
C LYS A 83 7.36 -2.55 14.44
N GLU A 84 6.31 -3.20 14.92
CA GLU A 84 5.10 -3.49 14.13
C GLU A 84 4.43 -2.19 13.67
N ASN A 85 4.20 -1.25 14.59
CA ASN A 85 3.60 0.04 14.26
C ASN A 85 4.45 0.86 13.28
N GLN A 86 5.78 0.73 13.33
CA GLN A 86 6.68 1.39 12.40
C GLN A 86 6.49 0.89 10.97
N VAL A 87 6.31 -0.42 10.79
CA VAL A 87 6.03 -1.01 9.47
C VAL A 87 4.61 -0.67 9.01
N ILE A 88 3.63 -0.83 9.89
CA ILE A 88 2.23 -0.54 9.61
C ILE A 88 2.05 0.92 9.19
N GLY A 89 2.61 1.88 9.93
CA GLY A 89 2.47 3.30 9.59
C GLY A 89 3.10 3.67 8.24
N VAL A 90 4.16 2.98 7.81
CA VAL A 90 4.76 3.16 6.48
C VAL A 90 3.86 2.55 5.39
N GLU A 91 3.35 1.35 5.60
CA GLU A 91 2.42 0.69 4.67
C GLU A 91 1.10 1.44 4.54
N GLU A 92 0.52 1.94 5.64
CA GLU A 92 -0.70 2.75 5.65
C GLU A 92 -0.50 4.05 4.87
N LYS A 93 0.64 4.74 5.08
CA LYS A 93 0.98 5.95 4.32
C LYS A 93 1.11 5.64 2.83
N ARG A 94 1.71 4.51 2.46
CA ARG A 94 1.82 4.07 1.06
C ARG A 94 0.44 3.78 0.48
N ALA A 95 -0.40 3.03 1.19
CA ALA A 95 -1.76 2.71 0.76
C ALA A 95 -2.58 3.99 0.53
N LEU A 96 -2.46 4.98 1.43
CA LEU A 96 -3.11 6.28 1.28
C LEU A 96 -2.61 7.06 0.07
N LEU A 97 -1.29 7.06 -0.19
CA LEU A 97 -0.72 7.74 -1.35
C LEU A 97 -1.14 7.10 -2.67
N GLN A 98 -1.16 5.76 -2.73
CA GLN A 98 -1.66 5.01 -3.88
C GLN A 98 -3.14 5.31 -4.13
N PHE A 99 -3.96 5.30 -3.07
CA PHE A 99 -5.37 5.65 -3.16
C PHE A 99 -5.59 7.05 -3.73
N ASN A 100 -4.88 8.06 -3.20
CA ASN A 100 -4.97 9.43 -3.69
C ASN A 100 -4.53 9.58 -5.16
N GLN A 101 -3.50 8.83 -5.58
CA GLN A 101 -3.04 8.81 -6.96
C GLN A 101 -4.09 8.20 -7.89
N ASP A 102 -4.68 7.07 -7.49
CA ASP A 102 -5.74 6.40 -8.25
C ASP A 102 -6.98 7.29 -8.39
N GLU A 103 -7.38 7.98 -7.31
CA GLU A 103 -8.49 8.94 -7.37
C GLU A 103 -8.19 10.12 -8.31
N LYS A 104 -6.96 10.65 -8.27
CA LYS A 104 -6.53 11.71 -9.19
C LYS A 104 -6.59 11.26 -10.64
N ILE A 105 -6.06 10.07 -10.95
CA ILE A 105 -6.10 9.49 -12.31
C ILE A 105 -7.54 9.29 -12.78
N LYS A 106 -8.43 8.75 -11.92
CA LYS A 106 -9.86 8.60 -12.25
C LYS A 106 -10.52 9.94 -12.55
N LYS A 107 -10.24 10.97 -11.74
CA LYS A 107 -10.78 12.32 -11.94
C LYS A 107 -10.29 12.93 -13.25
N GLU A 108 -9.00 12.85 -13.54
CA GLU A 108 -8.42 13.38 -14.78
C GLU A 108 -8.97 12.64 -16.01
N ASN A 109 -9.08 11.31 -15.97
CA ASN A 109 -9.68 10.53 -17.06
C ASN A 109 -11.13 10.93 -17.33
N ARG A 110 -11.91 11.22 -16.29
CA ARG A 110 -13.27 11.74 -16.43
C ARG A 110 -13.29 13.12 -17.10
N ILE A 111 -12.39 14.01 -16.72
CA ILE A 111 -12.26 15.35 -17.33
C ILE A 111 -11.90 15.22 -18.81
N ILE A 112 -10.95 14.34 -19.15
CA ILE A 112 -10.53 14.08 -20.53
C ILE A 112 -11.68 13.51 -21.36
N ALA A 113 -12.45 12.56 -20.81
CA ALA A 113 -13.61 11.99 -21.48
C ALA A 113 -14.67 13.06 -21.79
N ASN A 114 -15.02 13.88 -20.80
CA ASN A 114 -15.97 14.99 -20.98
C ASN A 114 -15.48 16.01 -22.01
N PHE A 115 -14.18 16.33 -22.03
CA PHE A 115 -13.61 17.27 -23.00
C PHE A 115 -13.65 16.73 -24.43
N ARG A 116 -13.35 15.44 -24.62
CA ARG A 116 -13.46 14.76 -25.92
C ARG A 116 -14.90 14.77 -26.44
N GLU A 117 -15.88 14.57 -25.56
CA GLU A 117 -17.30 14.63 -25.90
C GLU A 117 -17.70 16.03 -26.37
N MET A 118 -17.36 17.08 -25.61
CA MET A 118 -17.63 18.48 -26.00
C MET A 118 -16.98 18.86 -27.33
N LEU A 119 -15.74 18.43 -27.58
CA LEU A 119 -15.07 18.69 -28.86
C LEU A 119 -15.76 17.98 -30.02
N ASN A 120 -16.19 16.72 -29.83
CA ASN A 120 -16.91 15.97 -30.86
C ASN A 120 -18.27 16.61 -31.16
N GLU A 121 -18.99 17.10 -30.16
CA GLU A 121 -20.24 17.86 -30.35
C GLU A 121 -19.97 19.13 -31.18
N ARG A 122 -18.98 19.94 -30.79
CA ARG A 122 -18.60 21.15 -31.54
C ARG A 122 -18.14 20.87 -32.98
N LEU A 123 -17.51 19.72 -33.21
CA LEU A 123 -17.06 19.33 -34.56
C LEU A 123 -18.24 18.85 -35.43
N ARG A 124 -19.26 18.22 -34.84
CA ARG A 124 -20.51 17.82 -35.52
C ARG A 124 -21.39 19.00 -35.89
N ASP A 125 -21.42 20.03 -35.05
CA ASP A 125 -22.21 21.25 -35.27
C ASP A 125 -21.60 22.21 -36.30
N ARG A 126 -20.42 21.90 -36.85
CA ARG A 126 -19.81 22.73 -37.89
C ARG A 126 -20.44 22.37 -39.24
N PRO A 127 -21.26 23.24 -39.86
CA PRO A 127 -21.79 22.97 -41.19
C PRO A 127 -20.60 22.87 -42.16
N THR A 128 -20.55 21.78 -42.90
CA THR A 128 -19.70 21.63 -44.09
C THR A 128 -19.99 22.80 -45.02
N GLN A 129 -19.04 23.72 -45.16
CA GLN A 129 -18.94 24.56 -46.36
C GLN A 129 -18.19 23.79 -47.43
#